data_AF-A0A9P7EKI2-F1
#
_entry.id   AF-A0A9P7EKI2-F1
#
_cell.length_a   1.000
_cell.length_b   1.000
_cell.length_c   1.000
_cell.angle_alpha   90.00
_cell.angle_beta   90.00
_cell.angle_gamma   90.00
#
_symmetry.space_group_name_H-M   'P 1'
#
loop_
_entity.id
_entity.type
_entity.pdbx_description
1 polymer ?
#
loop_
_entity_poly.entity_id
_entity_poly.type
_entity_poly.pdbx_seq_one_letter_code
_entity_poly.pdbx_strand_id
1 'polypeptide(L)' 'MWSGCSSVIRKDNYTRHVNEVHKRQFKAVCTACGKEFLRPYMKKTHMCPGRYSKRSNS' A
#
# COMPACT_ATOMS: atom_id res chain seq x y z
N MET A 1 11.56 -14.53 -12.27
CA MET A 1 11.40 -14.93 -10.87
C MET A 1 12.38 -14.13 -10.02
N TRP A 2 11.96 -13.60 -8.88
CA TRP A 2 12.84 -12.90 -7.95
C TRP A 2 13.64 -13.96 -7.20
N SER A 3 14.96 -13.78 -7.09
CA SER A 3 15.86 -14.80 -6.53
C SER A 3 15.42 -15.16 -5.10
N GLY A 4 15.02 -16.42 -4.88
CA GLY A 4 14.58 -16.92 -3.58
C GLY A 4 13.12 -16.65 -3.20
N CYS A 5 12.29 -16.11 -4.11
CA CYS A 5 10.87 -15.93 -3.86
C CYS A 5 10.03 -17.01 -4.56
N SER A 6 9.41 -17.88 -3.75
CA SER A 6 8.59 -19.01 -4.22
C SER A 6 7.09 -18.70 -4.31
N SER A 7 6.69 -17.42 -4.31
CA SER A 7 5.27 -17.05 -4.41
C SER A 7 4.72 -17.40 -5.80
N VAL A 8 3.67 -18.22 -5.83
CA VAL A 8 2.96 -18.58 -7.07
C VAL A 8 2.06 -17.42 -7.48
N ILE A 9 2.64 -16.47 -8.22
CA ILE A 9 1.95 -15.28 -8.70
C ILE A 9 1.76 -15.40 -10.22
N ARG A 10 0.54 -15.16 -10.70
CA ARG A 10 0.27 -15.09 -12.14
C ARG A 10 1.15 -14.04 -12.82
N LYS A 11 1.51 -14.25 -14.09
CA LYS A 11 2.41 -13.35 -14.84
C LYS A 11 1.94 -11.89 -14.84
N ASP A 12 0.62 -11.65 -14.90
CA ASP A 12 0.01 -10.32 -14.84
C ASP A 12 0.24 -9.59 -13.50
N ASN A 13 0.36 -10.35 -12.41
CA ASN A 13 0.56 -9.82 -11.06
C ASN A 13 2.02 -9.85 -10.60
N TYR A 14 2.91 -10.51 -11.36
CA TYR A 14 4.30 -10.71 -10.95
C TYR A 14 5.06 -9.40 -10.80
N THR A 15 4.97 -8.50 -11.78
CA THR A 15 5.62 -7.17 -11.72
C THR A 15 5.18 -6.38 -10.50
N ARG A 16 3.88 -6.44 -10.21
CA ARG A 16 3.30 -5.79 -9.05
C ARG A 16 3.80 -6.40 -7.75
N HIS A 17 3.77 -7.73 -7.63
CA HIS A 17 4.28 -8.45 -6.46
C HIS A 17 5.73 -8.06 -6.16
N VAL A 18 6.60 -8.03 -7.18
CA VAL A 18 7.99 -7.64 -7.02
C VAL A 18 8.11 -6.21 -6.49
N ASN A 19 7.38 -5.26 -7.09
CA ASN A 19 7.41 -3.87 -6.67
C ASN A 19 6.89 -3.68 -5.23
N GLU A 20 5.85 -4.42 -4.86
CA GLU A 20 5.19 -4.32 -3.56
C GLU A 20 6.00 -5.00 -2.45
N VAL A 21 6.46 -6.23 -2.67
CA VAL A 21 7.08 -7.09 -1.65
C VAL A 21 8.59 -6.86 -1.57
N HIS A 22 9.27 -6.78 -2.71
CA HIS A 22 10.73 -6.74 -2.74
C HIS A 22 11.28 -5.33 -2.88
N LYS A 23 10.63 -4.46 -3.67
CA LYS A 23 11.07 -3.06 -3.80
C LYS A 23 10.42 -2.12 -2.78
N ARG A 24 9.46 -2.62 -1.98
CA ARG A 24 8.70 -1.83 -0.99
C ARG A 24 8.19 -0.50 -1.56
N GLN A 25 7.72 -0.53 -2.80
CA GLN A 25 7.20 0.67 -3.44
C GLN A 25 5.80 0.98 -2.89
N PHE A 26 5.77 1.84 -1.88
CA PHE A 26 4.53 2.35 -1.33
C PHE A 26 3.99 3.49 -2.20
N LYS A 27 2.75 3.33 -2.67
CA LYS A 27 2.11 4.34 -3.52
C LYS A 27 1.24 5.32 -2.75
N ALA A 28 0.94 5.03 -1.49
CA ALA A 28 0.06 5.86 -0.70
C ALA A 28 0.47 5.81 0.77
N VAL A 29 0.59 6.97 1.40
CA VAL A 29 0.82 7.09 2.85
C VAL A 29 -0.39 7.75 3.48
N CYS A 30 -0.85 7.22 4.60
CA CYS A 30 -1.86 7.87 5.41
C CYS A 30 -1.21 9.06 6.14
N THR A 31 -1.61 10.27 5.80
CA THR A 31 -1.08 11.50 6.41
C THR A 31 -1.48 11.65 7.88
N ALA A 32 -2.49 10.90 8.33
CA ALA A 32 -2.99 10.96 9.70
C ALA A 32 -2.18 10.09 10.69
N CYS A 33 -1.76 8.89 10.27
CA CYS A 33 -1.04 7.93 11.12
C CYS A 33 0.34 7.54 10.58
N GLY A 34 0.74 8.07 9.43
CA GLY A 34 2.00 7.71 8.76
C GLY A 34 2.01 6.33 8.13
N LYS A 35 0.89 5.58 8.15
CA LYS A 35 0.88 4.19 7.66
C LYS A 35 1.08 4.15 6.15
N GLU A 36 2.07 3.38 5.72
CA GLU A 36 2.42 3.18 4.33
C GLU A 36 1.57 2.06 3.73
N PHE A 37 1.02 2.33 2.55
CA PHE A 37 0.21 1.39 1.79
C PHE A 37 0.82 1.21 0.41
N LEU A 38 0.92 -0.06 0.04
CA LEU A 38 1.31 -0.48 -1.30
C LEU A 38 0.38 0.10 -2.37
N ARG A 39 -0.88 0.37 -2.01
CA ARG A 39 -1.91 0.80 -2.94
C ARG A 39 -2.86 1.86 -2.36
N PRO A 40 -3.40 2.74 -3.22
CA PRO A 40 -4.31 3.80 -2.79
C PRO A 40 -5.65 3.26 -2.26
N TYR A 41 -6.18 2.16 -2.81
CA TYR A 41 -7.45 1.61 -2.31
C TYR A 41 -7.31 1.04 -0.89
N MET A 42 -6.14 0.48 -0.55
CA MET A 42 -5.85 0.01 0.82
C MET A 42 -5.82 1.19 1.80
N LYS A 43 -5.29 2.35 1.39
CA LYS A 43 -5.42 3.60 2.15
C LYS A 43 -6.88 4.08 2.25
N LYS A 44 -7.69 3.90 1.20
CA LYS A 44 -9.10 4.32 1.18
C LYS A 44 -9.96 3.51 2.14
N THR A 45 -9.76 2.19 2.22
CA THR A 45 -10.46 1.32 3.15
C THR A 45 -9.82 1.27 4.54
N HIS A 46 -8.64 1.88 4.70
CA HIS A 46 -7.99 1.97 5.99
C HIS A 46 -8.78 2.88 6.93
N MET A 47 -9.36 2.28 7.96
CA MET A 47 -9.89 3.02 9.10
C MET A 47 -8.74 3.43 9.99
N CYS A 48 -8.42 4.73 9.95
CA CYS A 48 -7.35 5.31 10.76
C CYS A 48 -7.92 5.65 12.15
N PRO A 49 -7.49 4.94 13.22
CA PRO A 49 -7.99 5.22 14.57
C PRO A 49 -7.58 6.60 15.10
N GLY A 50 -6.49 7.18 14.57
CA GLY A 50 -5.88 8.39 15.11
C GLY A 50 -6.46 9.73 14.64
N ARG A 51 -7.32 9.80 13.62
CA ARG A 51 -7.90 11.08 13.12
C ARG A 51 -9.23 10.88 12.37
N TYR A 52 -10.35 10.92 13.09
CA TYR A 52 -11.55 11.55 12.50
C TYR A 52 -11.28 13.05 12.43
N SER A 53 -10.64 13.52 11.36
CA SER A 53 -10.51 14.96 11.11
C SER A 53 -10.65 15.22 9.63
N LYS A 54 -11.90 15.25 9.16
CA LYS A 54 -12.29 16.23 8.17
C LYS A 54 -12.95 17.39 8.91
N ARG A 55 -12.15 18.34 9.36
CA ARG A 55 -12.60 19.73 9.52
C ARG A 55 -11.82 20.57 8.54
N SER A 56 -12.24 20.50 7.28
CA SER A 56 -11.96 21.53 6.28
C SER A 56 -13.24 22.36 6.21
N ASN A 57 -13.36 23.33 7.10
CA ASN A 57 -14.27 24.46 6.90
C ASN A 57 -13.39 25.58 6.36
N SER A 58 -13.61 25.94 5.10
CA SER A 58 -13.14 27.17 4.51
C SER A 58 -14.21 27.69 3.58
#